data_AF-A0A662ZC19-F1
#
_entry.id   AF-A0A662ZC19-F1
#
_cell.length_a   1.000
_cell.length_b   1.000
_cell.length_c   1.000
_cell.angle_alpha   90.00
_cell.angle_beta   90.00
_cell.angle_gamma   90.00
#
_symmetry.space_group_name_H-M   'P 1'
#
loop_
_entity.id
_entity.type
_entity.pdbx_description
1 polymer ?
#
loop_
_entity_poly.entity_id
_entity_poly.type
_entity_poly.pdbx_seq_one_letter_code
_entity_poly.pdbx_strand_id
1 'polypeptide(L)'
;MADKQMTSLEEKLSELEKLTVQLEEGKLPIDEAIAVYSRGMELAVSCKQSLDSLSQRIQIAKKNAQEAISLENFEPNGSNSDL
;
A
#
# COMPACT_ATOMS: atom_id res chain seq x y z
N MET A 1 0.84 13.20 5.25
CA MET A 1 1.02 12.68 3.86
C MET A 1 0.61 11.23 3.71
N ALA A 2 0.87 10.35 4.68
CA ALA A 2 0.43 8.94 4.64
C ALA A 2 -1.10 8.81 4.58
N ASP A 3 -1.82 9.58 5.40
CA ASP A 3 -3.29 9.54 5.46
C ASP A 3 -3.93 9.89 4.12
N LYS A 4 -3.41 10.91 3.42
CA LYS A 4 -3.89 11.30 2.09
C LYS A 4 -3.76 10.19 1.04
N GLN A 5 -2.68 9.41 1.10
CA GLN A 5 -2.49 8.27 0.18
C GLN A 5 -3.46 7.13 0.49
N MET A 6 -3.75 6.92 1.77
CA MET A 6 -4.67 5.88 2.24
C MET A 6 -6.12 6.23 1.87
N THR A 7 -6.56 7.47 2.10
CA THR A 7 -7.87 7.96 1.63
C THR A 7 -8.01 7.82 0.11
N SER A 8 -6.97 8.16 -0.66
CA SER A 8 -7.01 8.00 -2.11
C SER A 8 -7.11 6.54 -2.56
N LEU A 9 -6.53 5.60 -1.82
CA LEU A 9 -6.67 4.17 -2.09
C LEU A 9 -8.09 3.68 -1.78
N GLU A 10 -8.65 4.08 -0.64
CA GLU A 10 -10.03 3.75 -0.25
C GLU A 10 -11.05 4.27 -1.26
N GLU A 11 -10.86 5.49 -1.78
CA GLU A 11 -11.69 6.07 -2.83
C GLU A 11 -11.67 5.23 -4.11
N LYS A 12 -10.47 4.83 -4.58
CA LYS A 12 -10.31 4.01 -5.78
C LYS A 12 -10.90 2.61 -5.61
N LEU A 13 -10.76 2.01 -4.42
CA LEU A 13 -11.38 0.72 -4.11
C LEU A 13 -12.91 0.82 -4.13
N SER A 14 -13.48 1.88 -3.54
CA SER A 14 -14.92 2.12 -3.59
C SER A 14 -15.43 2.34 -5.02
N GLU A 15 -14.67 3.04 -5.87
CA GLU A 15 -15.00 3.19 -7.29
C GLU A 15 -14.99 1.82 -8.01
N LEU A 16 -13.95 1.00 -7.78
CA LEU A 16 -13.82 -0.33 -8.37
C LEU A 16 -14.97 -1.28 -7.96
N GLU A 17 -15.36 -1.26 -6.70
CA GLU A 17 -16.51 -2.03 -6.20
C GLU A 17 -17.81 -1.64 -6.92
N LYS A 18 -18.06 -0.35 -7.10
CA LYS A 18 -19.24 0.15 -7.83
C LYS A 18 -19.26 -0.34 -9.27
N LEU A 19 -18.12 -0.29 -9.97
CA LEU A 19 -18.03 -0.78 -11.34
C LEU A 19 -18.23 -2.30 -11.43
N THR A 20 -17.75 -3.04 -10.43
CA THR A 20 -17.93 -4.50 -10.36
C THR A 20 -19.42 -4.84 -10.22
N VAL A 21 -20.13 -4.17 -9.32
CA VAL A 21 -21.59 -4.33 -9.16
C VAL A 21 -22.33 -4.02 -10.46
N GLN A 22 -21.96 -2.94 -11.16
CA GLN A 22 -22.59 -2.58 -12.44
C GLN A 22 -22.40 -3.66 -13.52
N LEU A 23 -21.21 -4.27 -13.60
CA LEU A 23 -20.95 -5.37 -14.53
C LEU A 23 -21.72 -6.64 -14.16
N GLU A 24 -21.76 -6.98 -12.86
CA GLU A 24 -22.46 -8.16 -12.35
C GLU A 24 -23.98 -8.09 -12.53
N GLU A 25 -24.56 -6.89 -12.51
CA GLU A 25 -25.99 -6.70 -12.81
C GLU A 25 -26.37 -7.13 -14.24
N GLY A 26 -25.42 -7.11 -15.19
CA GLY A 26 -25.62 -7.60 -16.55
C GLY A 26 -26.62 -6.81 -17.40
N LYS A 27 -26.96 -5.57 -17.01
CA LYS A 27 -27.94 -4.71 -17.69
C LYS A 27 -27.32 -3.69 -18.66
N LEU A 28 -25.99 -3.59 -18.69
CA LEU A 28 -25.28 -2.64 -19.53
C LEU A 28 -25.29 -3.09 -21.01
N PRO A 29 -25.49 -2.16 -21.96
CA PRO A 29 -25.13 -2.39 -23.36
C PRO A 29 -23.68 -2.82 -23.49
N ILE A 30 -23.35 -3.60 -24.52
CA ILE A 30 -22.01 -4.19 -24.67
C ILE A 30 -20.89 -3.14 -24.70
N ASP A 31 -21.09 -2.02 -25.39
CA ASP A 31 -20.10 -0.95 -25.49
C ASP A 31 -19.86 -0.28 -24.13
N GLU A 32 -20.92 -0.10 -23.34
CA GLU A 32 -20.82 0.43 -21.97
C GLU A 32 -20.14 -0.59 -21.04
N ALA A 33 -20.45 -1.87 -21.15
CA ALA A 33 -19.80 -2.93 -20.37
C ALA A 33 -18.29 -2.98 -20.64
N ILE A 34 -17.87 -2.81 -21.90
CA ILE A 34 -16.44 -2.73 -22.27
C ILE A 34 -15.78 -1.50 -21.64
N ALA A 35 -16.45 -0.35 -21.64
CA ALA A 35 -15.91 0.87 -21.02
C ALA A 35 -15.77 0.72 -19.50
N VAL A 36 -16.80 0.19 -18.82
CA VAL A 36 -16.79 -0.07 -17.38
C VAL A 36 -15.69 -1.08 -17.00
N TYR A 37 -15.55 -2.16 -17.77
CA TYR A 37 -14.49 -3.15 -17.57
C TYR A 37 -13.10 -2.53 -17.71
N SER A 38 -12.88 -1.76 -18.79
CA SER A 38 -11.58 -1.12 -19.05
C SER A 38 -11.20 -0.17 -17.91
N ARG A 39 -12.15 0.65 -17.46
CA ARG A 39 -11.97 1.54 -16.31
C ARG A 39 -11.68 0.75 -15.03
N GLY A 40 -12.40 -0.33 -14.79
CA GLY A 40 -12.17 -1.22 -13.66
C GLY A 40 -10.75 -1.80 -13.64
N MET A 41 -10.20 -2.18 -14.80
CA MET A 41 -8.83 -2.67 -14.91
C MET A 41 -7.78 -1.59 -14.62
N GLU A 42 -7.98 -0.36 -15.10
CA GLU A 42 -7.11 0.75 -14.75
C GLU A 42 -7.07 1.02 -13.24
N LEU A 43 -8.25 1.01 -12.60
CA LEU A 43 -8.37 1.17 -11.15
C LEU A 43 -7.68 0.03 -10.39
N ALA A 44 -7.91 -1.21 -10.80
CA ALA A 44 -7.30 -2.39 -10.19
C ALA A 44 -5.76 -2.30 -10.22
N VAL A 45 -5.19 -1.93 -11.36
CA VAL A 45 -3.73 -1.72 -11.50
C VAL A 45 -3.26 -0.59 -10.58
N SER A 46 -3.99 0.53 -10.52
CA SER A 46 -3.63 1.66 -9.66
C SER A 46 -3.68 1.31 -8.16
N CYS A 47 -4.69 0.55 -7.73
CA CYS A 47 -4.82 0.06 -6.36
C CYS A 47 -3.63 -0.84 -5.99
N LYS A 48 -3.25 -1.76 -6.88
CA LYS A 48 -2.10 -2.65 -6.69
C LYS A 48 -0.80 -1.85 -6.50
N GLN A 49 -0.53 -0.88 -7.38
CA GLN A 49 0.65 -0.01 -7.28
C GLN A 49 0.69 0.76 -5.96
N SER A 50 -0.47 1.25 -5.50
CA SER A 50 -0.59 1.99 -4.25
C SER A 50 -0.28 1.09 -3.04
N LEU A 51 -0.81 -0.14 -3.02
CA LEU A 51 -0.54 -1.14 -1.98
C LEU A 51 0.93 -1.55 -1.94
N ASP A 52 1.55 -1.74 -3.10
CA ASP A 52 2.97 -2.12 -3.18
C ASP A 52 3.87 -1.00 -2.64
N SER A 53 3.56 0.26 -2.97
CA SER A 53 4.26 1.43 -2.44
C SER A 53 4.12 1.56 -0.91
N LEU A 54 2.91 1.38 -0.38
CA LEU A 54 2.67 1.40 1.07
C LEU A 54 3.43 0.26 1.78
N SER A 55 3.42 -0.94 1.18
CA SER A 55 4.13 -2.11 1.71
C SER A 55 5.64 -1.87 1.76
N GLN A 56 6.22 -1.30 0.70
CA GLN A 56 7.65 -0.94 0.67
C GLN A 56 8.00 0.08 1.77
N ARG A 57 7.14 1.08 1.99
CA ARG A 57 7.36 2.07 3.06
C ARG A 57 7.35 1.43 4.45
N ILE A 58 6.46 0.47 4.69
CA ILE A 58 6.42 -0.30 5.94
C ILE A 58 7.71 -1.09 6.13
N GLN A 59 8.21 -1.76 5.08
CA GLN A 59 9.45 -2.52 5.14
C GLN A 59 10.66 -1.64 5.50
N ILE A 60 10.77 -0.45 4.88
CA ILE A 60 11.83 0.52 5.20
C ILE A 60 11.72 1.00 6.66
N ALA A 61 10.51 1.37 7.09
CA ALA A 61 10.29 1.82 8.47
C ALA A 61 10.67 0.73 9.49
N LYS A 62 10.31 -0.52 9.22
CA LYS A 62 10.66 -1.67 10.06
C LYS A 62 12.19 -1.86 10.14
N LYS A 63 12.89 -1.80 9.00
CA LYS A 63 14.35 -1.92 8.96
C LYS A 63 15.02 -0.81 9.78
N ASN A 64 14.60 0.44 9.58
CA ASN A 64 15.17 1.57 10.31
C ASN A 64 14.93 1.46 11.83
N ALA A 65 13.74 1.00 12.26
CA ALA A 65 13.45 0.76 13.67
C ALA A 65 14.35 -0.33 14.27
N GLN A 66 14.62 -1.41 13.53
CA GLN A 66 15.52 -2.47 13.97
C GLN A 66 16.97 -2.00 14.10
N GLU A 67 17.45 -1.19 13.16
CA GLU A 67 18.80 -0.60 13.20
C GLU A 67 18.95 0.34 14.40
N ALA A 68 17.95 1.20 14.67
CA ALA A 68 17.96 2.10 15.82
C ALA A 68 18.03 1.34 17.16
N ILE A 69 17.21 0.29 17.33
CA ILE A 69 17.24 -0.56 18.54
C ILE A 69 18.59 -1.28 18.67
N SER A 70 19.22 -1.68 17.57
CA SER A 70 20.51 -2.37 17.61
C SER A 70 21.65 -1.45 18.06
N LEU A 71 21.60 -0.16 17.69
CA LEU A 71 22.58 0.84 18.11
C LEU A 71 22.46 1.21 19.60
N GLU A 72 21.25 1.22 20.16
CA GLU A 72 21.02 1.51 21.59
C GLU A 72 21.52 0.37 22.53
N ASN A 73 21.66 -0.86 22.02
CA ASN A 73 22.10 -2.01 22.83
C ASN A 73 23.63 -2.18 22.91
N PHE A 74 24.42 -1.31 22.28
CA PHE A 74 25.88 -1.28 22.43
C PHE A 74 26.27 -0.35 23.59
N GLU A 75 26.19 -0.84 24.83
CA GLU A 75 26.96 -0.33 25.96
C GLU A 75 28.39 -0.91 25.86
N PRO A 76 29.43 -0.12 25.55
CA PRO A 76 30.80 -0.62 25.52
C PRO A 76 31.33 -0.63 26.96
N ASN A 77 30.86 -1.56 27.79
CA ASN A 77 31.48 -1.75 29.09
C ASN A 77 32.67 -2.70 28.95
N GLY A 78 33.79 -2.13 28.47
CA GLY A 78 35.08 -2.79 28.49
C GLY A 78 36.16 -1.74 28.51
N SER A 79 36.67 -1.40 29.71
CA SER A 79 38.07 -1.05 29.99
C SER A 79 38.25 -0.62 31.46
N ASN A 80 38.59 -1.54 32.35
CA ASN A 80 39.79 -1.41 33.17
C ASN A 80 40.09 -2.70 33.94
N SER A 81 41.02 -3.49 33.40
CA SER A 81 41.89 -4.35 34.20
C SER A 81 43.27 -4.36 33.55
N ASP A 82 43.88 -3.18 33.48
CA ASP A 82 45.34 -3.08 33.39
C ASP A 82 45.88 -2.94 34.83
N LEU A 83 46.82 -3.84 35.16
CA LEU A 83 47.65 -3.96 36.37
C LEU A 83 47.08 -4.74 37.57
#